data_AF-A0A846CDB8-F1
#
_entry.id   AF-A0A846CDB8-F1
#
_cell.length_a   1.000
_cell.length_b   1.000
_cell.length_c   1.000
_cell.angle_alpha   90.00
_cell.angle_beta   90.00
_cell.angle_gamma   90.00
#
_symmetry.space_group_name_H-M   'P 1'
#
loop_
_entity.id
_entity.type
_entity.pdbx_description
1 polymer ?
#
loop_
_entity_poly.entity_id
_entity_poly.type
_entity_poly.pdbx_seq_one_letter_code
_entity_poly.pdbx_strand_id
1 'polypeptide(L)' 'MKPLDANKPYTFSQIGKLNIASDDLLAEYGYSFSRKIIELESYTGTLDRLTETRRRIDEILFYIDLTNEA' A
#
# COMPACT_ATOMS: atom_id res chain seq x y z
N MET A 1 -7.24 29.01 -8.04
CA MET A 1 -7.71 28.90 -6.65
C MET A 1 -6.76 27.93 -5.96
N LYS A 2 -6.07 28.32 -4.89
CA LYS A 2 -5.15 27.41 -4.18
C LYS A 2 -5.95 26.46 -3.28
N PRO A 3 -5.88 25.12 -3.46
CA PRO A 3 -6.59 24.16 -2.62
C PRO A 3 -6.18 24.18 -1.13
N LEU A 4 -4.99 24.70 -0.81
CA LEU A 4 -4.52 24.87 0.57
C LEU A 4 -4.10 26.33 0.87
N ASP A 5 -4.43 26.81 2.07
CA ASP A 5 -3.95 28.09 2.58
C ASP A 5 -2.54 27.93 3.15
N ALA A 6 -1.57 28.64 2.55
CA ALA A 6 -0.17 28.59 2.96
C ALA A 6 0.09 29.11 4.38
N ASN A 7 -0.83 29.89 4.96
CA ASN A 7 -0.71 30.41 6.32
C ASN A 7 -1.38 29.51 7.37
N LYS A 8 -1.95 28.38 6.96
CA LYS A 8 -2.64 27.46 7.85
C LYS A 8 -1.91 26.11 7.92
N PRO A 9 -1.53 25.63 9.11
CA PRO A 9 -1.05 24.27 9.25
C PRO A 9 -2.21 23.27 9.09
N TYR A 10 -1.97 22.21 8.33
CA TYR A 10 -2.92 21.11 8.13
C TYR A 10 -2.32 19.80 8.64
N THR A 11 -3.13 19.00 9.35
CA THR A 11 -2.79 17.60 9.63
C THR A 11 -3.22 16.70 8.46
N PHE A 12 -2.60 15.53 8.34
CA PHE A 12 -2.93 14.56 7.29
C PHE A 12 -4.43 14.21 7.26
N SER A 13 -5.05 14.04 8.43
CA SER A 13 -6.49 13.77 8.55
C SER A 13 -7.38 14.95 8.15
N GLN A 14 -6.89 16.19 8.22
CA GLN A 14 -7.62 17.38 7.76
C GLN A 14 -7.57 17.49 6.24
N ILE A 15 -6.45 17.15 5.62
CA ILE A 15 -6.30 17.15 4.15
C ILE A 15 -7.29 16.18 3.52
N GLY A 16 -7.45 14.97 4.07
CA GLY A 16 -8.43 14.00 3.58
C GLY A 16 -9.91 14.41 3.75
N LYS A 17 -10.20 15.45 4.53
CA LYS A 17 -11.55 16.03 4.67
C LYS A 17 -11.82 17.17 3.68
N LEU A 18 -10.78 17.65 3.01
CA LEU A 18 -10.94 18.63 1.94
C LEU A 18 -11.52 17.88 0.74
N ASN A 19 -12.63 18.36 0.20
CA ASN A 19 -13.29 17.77 -0.96
C ASN A 19 -12.54 18.14 -2.26
N ILE A 20 -11.26 17.78 -2.30
CA ILE A 20 -10.31 18.12 -3.34
C ILE A 20 -9.77 16.81 -3.88
N ALA A 21 -9.84 16.62 -5.20
CA ALA A 21 -9.25 15.44 -5.81
C ALA A 21 -7.74 15.43 -5.53
N SER A 22 -7.21 14.27 -5.14
CA SER A 22 -5.79 14.14 -4.79
C SER A 22 -4.87 14.51 -5.95
N ASP A 23 -5.30 14.23 -7.19
CA ASP A 23 -4.57 14.60 -8.40
C ASP A 23 -4.45 16.12 -8.56
N ASP A 24 -5.54 16.86 -8.30
CA ASP A 24 -5.56 18.33 -8.37
C ASP A 24 -4.67 18.96 -7.30
N LEU A 25 -4.68 18.38 -6.10
CA LEU A 25 -3.81 18.82 -5.00
C LEU A 25 -2.34 18.61 -5.36
N LEU A 26 -1.97 17.42 -5.83
CA LEU A 26 -0.59 17.08 -6.17
C LEU A 26 -0.07 17.91 -7.36
N ALA A 27 -0.92 18.16 -8.35
CA ALA A 27 -0.58 18.98 -9.51
C ALA A 27 -0.21 20.43 -9.15
N GLU A 28 -0.87 21.04 -8.15
CA GLU A 28 -0.50 22.38 -7.68
C GLU A 28 0.94 22.43 -7.17
N TYR A 29 1.40 21.36 -6.54
CA TYR A 29 2.76 21.24 -6.01
C TYR A 29 3.76 20.68 -7.05
N GLY A 30 3.36 20.56 -8.32
CA GLY A 30 4.21 20.07 -9.41
C GLY A 30 4.41 18.56 -9.41
N TYR A 31 3.65 17.81 -8.62
CA TYR A 31 3.67 16.36 -8.63
C TYR A 31 2.66 15.82 -9.64
N SER A 32 3.04 14.73 -10.31
CA SER A 32 2.15 13.99 -11.20
C SER A 32 2.25 12.50 -10.89
N PHE A 33 1.13 11.81 -11.00
CA PHE A 33 1.11 10.36 -10.89
C PHE A 33 1.41 9.74 -12.24
N SER A 34 2.51 8.99 -12.34
CA SER A 34 2.85 8.23 -13.54
C SER A 34 2.79 6.73 -13.24
N ARG A 35 1.97 5.99 -13.99
CA ARG A 35 2.05 4.52 -13.99
C ARG A 35 3.32 4.11 -14.73
N LYS A 36 4.17 3.32 -14.08
CA LYS A 36 5.37 2.72 -14.69
C LYS A 36 5.33 1.22 -14.47
N ILE A 37 5.68 0.48 -15.51
CA ILE A 37 6.05 -0.93 -15.37
C ILE A 37 7.49 -0.93 -14.88
N ILE A 38 7.73 -1.56 -13.74
CA ILE A 38 9.04 -1.64 -13.13
C ILE A 38 9.51 -3.08 -13.29
N GLU A 39 10.63 -3.27 -13.96
CA GLU A 39 11.33 -4.56 -13.92
C GLU A 39 12.07 -4.63 -12.60
N LEU A 40 11.54 -5.41 -11.68
CA LEU A 40 12.20 -5.67 -10.41
C LEU A 40 13.28 -6.71 -10.64
N GLU A 41 14.51 -6.41 -10.23
CA GLU A 41 15.57 -7.40 -10.21
C GLU A 41 15.18 -8.57 -9.30
N SER A 42 15.54 -9.78 -9.72
CA SER A 42 15.35 -10.96 -8.88
C SER A 42 16.23 -10.83 -7.64
N TYR A 43 15.63 -10.94 -6.46
CA TYR A 43 16.40 -10.96 -5.22
C TYR A 43 17.29 -12.21 -5.18
N THR A 44 18.62 -12.02 -5.14
CA THR A 44 19.61 -13.11 -5.14
C THR A 44 20.16 -13.45 -3.75
N GLY A 45 19.68 -12.77 -2.70
CA GLY A 45 20.08 -13.05 -1.33
C GLY A 45 19.34 -14.23 -0.69
N THR A 46 19.72 -14.58 0.53
CA THR A 46 19.00 -15.58 1.32
C THR A 46 17.72 -14.97 1.86
N LEU A 47 16.57 -15.60 1.56
CA LEU A 47 15.30 -15.24 2.19
C LEU A 47 15.26 -15.80 3.61
N ASP A 48 15.81 -15.05 4.57
CA ASP A 48 15.92 -15.47 5.98
C ASP A 48 14.59 -15.81 6.65
N ARG A 49 13.48 -15.30 6.11
CA ARG A 49 12.12 -15.52 6.66
C ARG A 49 11.37 -16.68 6.01
N LEU A 50 11.91 -17.33 4.99
CA LEU A 50 11.17 -18.33 4.22
C LEU A 50 10.75 -19.53 5.08
N THR A 51 11.62 -19.95 6.00
CA THR A 51 11.34 -21.01 6.98
C THR A 51 10.28 -20.58 7.99
N GLU A 52 10.37 -19.37 8.52
CA GLU A 52 9.41 -18.85 9.50
C GLU A 52 8.02 -18.64 8.87
N THR A 53 7.97 -18.11 7.64
CA THR A 53 6.75 -17.96 6.87
C THR A 53 6.10 -19.31 6.57
N ARG A 54 6.89 -20.30 6.15
CA ARG A 54 6.38 -21.66 5.94
C ARG A 54 5.80 -22.24 7.23
N ARG A 55 6.54 -22.17 8.34
CA ARG A 55 6.07 -22.64 9.65
C ARG A 55 4.75 -22.01 10.05
N ARG A 56 4.60 -20.68 9.87
CA ARG A 56 3.36 -19.97 10.19
C ARG A 56 2.20 -20.39 9.29
N ILE A 57 2.46 -20.66 8.01
CA ILE A 57 1.43 -21.17 7.09
C ILE A 57 0.99 -22.56 7.55
N ASP A 58 1.92 -23.46 7.88
CA ASP A 58 1.61 -24.80 8.36
C ASP A 58 0.86 -24.78 9.71
N GLU A 59 1.17 -23.83 10.59
CA GLU A 59 0.51 -23.66 11.89
C GLU A 59 -0.90 -23.05 11.77
N ILE A 60 -1.14 -22.19 10.78
CA ILE A 60 -2.41 -21.47 10.59
C ILE A 60 -3.34 -22.20 9.60
N LEU A 61 -2.80 -23.09 8.77
CA LEU A 61 -3.60 -23.94 7.89
C LEU A 61 -4.52 -24.80 8.76
N PHE A 62 -5.77 -24.36 8.86
CA PHE A 62 -6.85 -25.20 9.35
C PHE A 62 -6.84 -26.46 8.49
N TYR A 63 -6.74 -27.62 9.15
CA TYR A 63 -6.89 -28.90 8.49
C TYR A 63 -8.35 -29.02 8.07
N ILE A 64 -8.67 -28.50 6.88
CA ILE A 64 -9.96 -28.69 6.25
C ILE A 64 -9.91 -30.09 5.65
N ASP A 65 -10.51 -31.02 6.37
CA ASP A 65 -10.77 -32.34 5.82
C ASP A 65 -11.77 -32.20 4.66
N LEU A 66 -11.26 -32.29 3.43
CA LEU A 66 -12.06 -32.24 2.21
C LEU A 66 -13.00 -33.47 2.06
N THR A 67 -12.93 -34.43 2.99
CA THR A 67 -13.79 -35.62 3.00
C THR A 67 -15.18 -35.35 3.60
N ASN A 68 -15.45 -34.13 4.09
CA ASN A 68 -16.69 -33.77 4.77
C ASN A 68 -17.45 -32.59 4.12
N GLU A 69 -17.43 -32.49 2.80
CA GLU A 69 -18.53 -31.80 2.10
C GLU A 69 -19.70 -32.79 1.96
N ALA A 70 -20.62 -32.74 2.93
CA ALA A 70 -21.91 -33.42 2.91
C ALA A 70 -23.05 -32.39 2.78
#